data_AF-A0A1B0ZSH1-F1
#
_entry.id   AF-A0A1B0ZSH1-F1
#
_cell.length_a   1.000
_cell.length_b   1.000
_cell.length_c   1.000
_cell.angle_alpha   90.00
_cell.angle_beta   90.00
_cell.angle_gamma   90.00
#
_symmetry.space_group_name_H-M   'P 1'
#
loop_
_entity.id
_entity.type
_entity.pdbx_description
1 polymer ?
#
loop_
_entity_poly.entity_id
_entity_poly.type
_entity_poly.pdbx_seq_one_letter_code
_entity_poly.pdbx_strand_id
1 'polypeptide(L)'
;MSYAGADDTGPCEGRQASPSNPTGAGRTRAKEPLTETFVFRCTAAEKAELRAKAEAAGLPAATLLREALGLTEARRRKPVPRVDPALVLAVGRIGGNLNQIARWLNRAMLAGRTDLDSLTVARRLLVIERQLAQLLEEARRC
;
A
#
# COMPACT_ATOMS: atom_id res chain seq x y z
N MET A 1 40.70 15.56 44.87
CA MET A 1 40.01 14.74 45.90
C MET A 1 38.68 15.45 46.16
N SER A 2 37.48 14.91 46.00
CA SER A 2 36.94 13.55 45.99
C SER A 2 35.62 13.56 45.19
N TYR A 3 35.30 12.43 44.54
CA TYR A 3 33.98 12.12 44.00
C TYR A 3 33.03 11.60 45.10
N ALA A 4 31.74 11.49 44.75
CA ALA A 4 30.58 10.79 45.36
C ALA A 4 29.56 11.74 46.03
N GLY A 5 28.24 11.66 45.80
CA GLY A 5 27.35 10.85 44.95
C GLY A 5 26.01 11.63 44.86
N ALA A 6 25.38 11.76 43.69
CA ALA A 6 24.30 10.90 43.21
C ALA A 6 23.16 10.72 44.24
N ASP A 7 22.12 11.55 44.12
CA ASP A 7 20.71 11.21 44.38
C ASP A 7 19.83 12.32 43.80
N ASP A 8 19.29 12.10 42.60
CA ASP A 8 18.10 12.80 42.11
C ASP A 8 17.46 11.95 40.99
N THR A 9 16.86 10.84 41.40
CA THR A 9 15.88 10.12 40.58
C THR A 9 14.54 10.84 40.67
N GLY A 10 14.39 11.95 39.93
CA GLY A 10 13.09 12.55 39.63
C GLY A 10 12.42 11.84 38.43
N PRO A 11 11.10 11.67 38.42
CA PRO A 11 10.40 11.04 37.31
C PRO A 11 10.51 11.97 36.09
N CYS A 12 11.08 11.46 35.01
CA CYS A 12 11.14 12.15 33.72
C CYS A 12 9.76 12.19 33.06
N GLU A 13 8.83 12.95 33.64
CA GLU A 13 7.62 13.38 32.95
C GLU A 13 7.98 14.51 31.99
N GLY A 14 7.67 14.36 30.69
CA GLY A 14 7.62 15.52 29.79
C GLY A 14 8.56 15.57 28.58
N ARG A 15 8.97 14.45 27.99
CA ARG A 15 9.40 14.46 26.57
C ARG A 15 8.42 13.68 25.71
N GLN A 16 7.39 14.38 25.25
CA GLN A 16 6.56 13.93 24.14
C GLN A 16 7.49 13.63 22.96
N ALA A 17 7.63 12.35 22.60
CA ALA A 17 8.23 11.98 21.33
C ALA A 17 7.38 12.59 20.22
N SER A 18 8.03 13.33 19.30
CA SER A 18 7.38 13.86 18.11
C SER A 18 6.70 12.73 17.33
N PRO A 19 5.45 12.89 16.85
CA PRO A 19 4.74 11.84 16.13
C PRO A 19 5.18 11.83 14.66
N SER A 20 6.43 11.48 14.39
CA SER A 20 6.94 11.31 13.02
C SER A 20 6.83 9.85 12.56
N ASN A 21 5.64 9.28 12.73
CA ASN A 21 5.24 8.07 12.04
C ASN A 21 3.87 8.27 11.40
N PRO A 22 3.77 8.63 10.10
CA PRO A 22 2.50 8.64 9.38
C PRO A 22 2.16 7.20 8.97
N THR A 23 2.20 6.29 9.93
CA THR A 23 1.56 4.98 9.83
C THR A 23 0.66 4.77 11.04
N GLY A 24 0.10 5.86 11.57
CA GLY A 24 -1.24 5.76 12.12
C GLY A 24 -2.12 5.35 10.96
N ALA A 25 -2.55 4.08 10.93
CA ALA A 25 -3.78 3.73 10.27
C ALA A 25 -4.80 4.73 10.82
N GLY A 26 -5.03 5.82 10.07
CA GLY A 26 -6.03 6.80 10.42
C GLY A 26 -7.26 5.98 10.71
N ARG A 27 -7.81 6.10 11.91
CA ARG A 27 -9.10 5.52 12.25
C ARG A 27 -10.01 5.96 11.10
N THR A 28 -10.26 5.08 10.13
CA THR A 28 -11.26 5.33 9.11
C THR A 28 -12.49 5.56 9.94
N ARG A 29 -12.99 6.82 9.98
CA ARG A 29 -14.26 7.14 10.61
C ARG A 29 -15.19 6.02 10.20
N ALA A 30 -15.65 5.22 11.16
CA ALA A 30 -16.55 4.13 10.89
C ALA A 30 -17.74 4.77 10.18
N LYS A 31 -17.84 4.53 8.87
CA LYS A 31 -18.88 5.14 8.05
C LYS A 31 -20.20 4.61 8.61
N GLU A 32 -21.13 5.49 8.93
CA GLU A 32 -22.43 5.07 9.48
C GLU A 32 -23.02 3.97 8.58
N PRO A 33 -23.51 2.88 9.18
CA PRO A 33 -24.02 1.76 8.41
C PRO A 33 -25.23 2.23 7.59
N LEU A 34 -25.28 1.82 6.32
CA LEU A 34 -26.43 2.08 5.45
C LEU A 34 -27.57 1.12 5.86
N THR A 35 -28.45 1.55 6.77
CA THR A 35 -29.55 0.73 7.31
C THR A 35 -30.84 0.87 6.51
N GLU A 36 -31.08 2.01 5.88
CA GLU A 36 -32.29 2.29 5.12
C GLU A 36 -32.26 1.67 3.72
N THR A 37 -33.40 1.13 3.29
CA THR A 37 -33.54 0.44 1.99
C THR A 37 -34.44 1.22 1.03
N PHE A 38 -34.00 1.36 -0.22
CA PHE A 38 -34.77 1.93 -1.32
C PHE A 38 -35.21 0.82 -2.28
N VAL A 39 -36.53 0.67 -2.50
CA VAL A 39 -37.10 -0.36 -3.39
C VAL A 39 -37.56 0.27 -4.69
N PHE A 40 -37.03 -0.21 -5.81
CA PHE A 40 -37.37 0.25 -7.16
C PHE A 40 -38.11 -0.85 -7.94
N ARG A 41 -39.32 -0.56 -8.39
CA ARG A 41 -40.07 -1.45 -9.30
C ARG A 41 -39.57 -1.22 -10.72
N CYS A 42 -39.14 -2.29 -11.36
CA CYS A 42 -38.67 -2.29 -12.74
C CYS A 42 -39.13 -3.56 -13.45
N THR A 43 -39.13 -3.50 -14.77
CA THR A 43 -39.28 -4.65 -15.65
C THR A 43 -38.04 -5.55 -15.61
N ALA A 44 -38.18 -6.78 -16.10
CA ALA A 44 -37.07 -7.72 -16.17
C ALA A 44 -35.93 -7.22 -17.08
N ALA A 45 -36.28 -6.53 -18.17
CA ALA A 45 -35.31 -5.94 -19.11
C ALA A 45 -34.48 -4.84 -18.44
N GLU A 46 -35.14 -3.88 -17.79
CA GLU A 46 -34.46 -2.79 -17.06
C GLU A 46 -33.54 -3.34 -15.96
N LYS A 47 -33.98 -4.39 -15.25
CA LYS A 47 -33.14 -5.05 -14.24
C LYS A 47 -31.89 -5.68 -14.86
N ALA A 48 -32.01 -6.28 -16.04
CA ALA A 48 -30.87 -6.87 -16.74
C ALA A 48 -29.89 -5.79 -17.23
N GLU A 49 -30.39 -4.68 -17.78
CA GLU A 49 -29.56 -3.56 -18.21
C GLU A 49 -28.81 -2.91 -17.04
N LEU A 50 -29.47 -2.71 -15.90
CA LEU A 50 -28.83 -2.17 -14.69
C LEU A 50 -27.70 -3.06 -14.19
N ARG A 51 -27.88 -4.39 -14.23
CA ARG A 51 -26.83 -5.34 -13.90
C ARG A 51 -25.68 -5.28 -14.90
N ALA A 52 -25.96 -5.24 -16.19
CA ALA A 52 -24.93 -5.14 -17.22
C ALA A 52 -24.09 -3.86 -17.07
N LYS A 53 -24.73 -2.71 -16.77
CA LYS A 53 -24.04 -1.45 -16.50
C LYS A 53 -23.15 -1.52 -15.25
N ALA A 54 -23.62 -2.17 -14.20
CA ALA A 54 -22.87 -2.36 -12.97
C ALA A 54 -21.62 -3.25 -13.18
N GLU A 55 -21.78 -4.37 -13.89
CA GLU A 55 -20.68 -5.27 -14.25
C GLU A 55 -19.65 -4.59 -15.15
N ALA A 56 -20.10 -3.86 -16.18
CA ALA A 56 -19.21 -3.10 -17.06
C ALA A 56 -18.39 -2.03 -16.31
N ALA A 57 -18.97 -1.44 -15.26
CA ALA A 57 -18.29 -0.48 -14.39
C ALA A 57 -17.40 -1.16 -13.32
N GLY A 58 -17.53 -2.48 -13.12
CA GLY A 58 -16.86 -3.23 -12.05
C GLY A 58 -17.32 -2.83 -10.64
N LEU A 59 -18.58 -2.38 -10.52
CA LEU A 59 -19.16 -1.87 -9.27
C LEU A 59 -20.45 -2.64 -8.91
N PRO A 60 -20.75 -2.82 -7.62
CA PRO A 60 -22.07 -3.25 -7.21
C PRO A 60 -23.16 -2.27 -7.68
N ALA A 61 -24.34 -2.78 -8.05
CA ALA A 61 -25.44 -1.94 -8.54
C ALA A 61 -25.83 -0.82 -7.55
N ALA A 62 -25.80 -1.10 -6.23
CA ALA A 62 -26.06 -0.09 -5.20
C ALA A 62 -25.01 1.04 -5.19
N THR A 63 -23.74 0.71 -5.45
CA THR A 63 -22.67 1.70 -5.57
C THR A 63 -22.83 2.55 -6.82
N LEU A 64 -23.18 1.92 -7.95
CA LEU A 64 -23.45 2.62 -9.20
C LEU A 64 -24.62 3.61 -9.06
N LEU A 65 -25.71 3.20 -8.39
CA LEU A 65 -26.85 4.07 -8.13
C LEU A 65 -26.49 5.25 -7.22
N ARG A 66 -25.70 5.00 -6.18
CA ARG A 66 -25.22 6.08 -5.28
C ARG A 66 -24.28 7.04 -5.99
N GLU A 67 -23.45 6.56 -6.91
CA GLU A 67 -22.61 7.41 -7.77
C GLU A 67 -23.47 8.26 -8.72
N ALA A 68 -24.49 7.67 -9.36
CA ALA A 68 -25.42 8.39 -10.23
C ALA A 68 -26.21 9.48 -9.49
N LEU A 69 -26.49 9.30 -8.20
CA LEU A 69 -27.11 10.29 -7.33
C LEU A 69 -26.10 11.31 -6.75
N GLY A 70 -24.81 11.23 -7.10
CA GLY A 70 -23.76 12.11 -6.59
C GLY A 70 -23.41 11.89 -5.10
N LEU A 71 -23.87 10.80 -4.49
CA LEU A 71 -23.69 10.52 -3.06
C LEU A 71 -22.31 9.92 -2.74
N THR A 72 -21.61 9.41 -3.75
CA THR A 72 -20.28 8.79 -3.61
C THR A 72 -19.48 8.88 -4.91
N GLU A 73 -18.17 9.07 -4.81
CA GLU A 73 -17.25 8.78 -5.90
C GLU A 73 -16.79 7.32 -5.79
N ALA A 74 -17.18 6.48 -6.74
CA ALA A 74 -16.77 5.09 -6.73
C ALA A 74 -15.32 4.99 -7.22
N ARG A 75 -14.42 4.47 -6.37
CA ARG A 75 -13.06 4.15 -6.77
C ARG A 75 -13.08 2.94 -7.70
N ARG A 76 -13.12 3.20 -9.01
CA ARG A 76 -13.05 2.16 -10.04
C ARG A 76 -11.78 1.36 -9.84
N ARG A 77 -11.90 0.03 -9.75
CA ARG A 77 -10.72 -0.84 -9.73
C ARG A 77 -10.01 -0.64 -11.05
N LYS A 78 -8.69 -0.39 -11.01
CA LYS A 78 -7.89 -0.41 -12.23
C LYS A 78 -8.11 -1.78 -12.88
N PRO A 79 -8.36 -1.84 -14.20
CA PRO A 79 -8.52 -3.10 -14.89
C PRO A 79 -7.31 -3.98 -14.55
N VAL A 80 -7.59 -5.23 -14.17
CA VAL A 80 -6.52 -6.19 -13.86
C VAL A 80 -5.64 -6.27 -15.11
N PRO A 81 -4.31 -6.10 -14.98
CA PRO A 81 -3.41 -6.23 -16.12
C PRO A 81 -3.70 -7.53 -16.86
N ARG A 82 -3.75 -7.50 -18.20
CA ARG A 82 -3.91 -8.71 -19.03
C ARG A 82 -2.66 -9.61 -19.02
N VAL A 83 -1.69 -9.27 -18.18
CA VAL A 83 -0.40 -9.95 -18.02
C VAL A 83 -0.57 -11.08 -17.01
N ASP A 84 0.17 -12.18 -17.18
CA ASP A 84 0.19 -13.29 -16.24
C ASP A 84 0.34 -12.79 -14.78
N PRO A 85 -0.63 -13.09 -13.88
CA PRO A 85 -0.56 -12.71 -12.48
C PRO A 85 0.70 -13.21 -11.76
N ALA A 86 1.26 -14.36 -12.15
CA ALA A 86 2.49 -14.89 -11.56
C ALA A 86 3.69 -13.99 -11.88
N LEU A 87 3.79 -13.52 -13.12
CA LEU A 87 4.81 -12.57 -13.56
C LEU A 87 4.69 -11.23 -12.81
N VAL A 88 3.46 -10.70 -12.67
CA VAL A 88 3.21 -9.46 -11.92
C VAL A 88 3.66 -9.60 -10.46
N LEU A 89 3.36 -10.73 -9.83
CA LEU A 89 3.78 -11.01 -8.45
C LEU A 89 5.30 -11.12 -8.32
N ALA A 90 5.95 -11.80 -9.26
CA ALA A 90 7.40 -11.99 -9.26
C ALA A 90 8.14 -10.64 -9.38
N VAL A 91 7.72 -9.79 -10.33
CA VAL A 91 8.25 -8.43 -10.47
C VAL A 91 7.97 -7.59 -9.23
N GLY A 92 6.77 -7.69 -8.65
CA GLY A 92 6.41 -7.01 -7.40
C GLY A 92 7.33 -7.36 -6.22
N ARG A 93 7.72 -8.64 -6.08
CA ARG A 93 8.68 -9.10 -5.06
C ARG A 93 10.07 -8.49 -5.24
N ILE A 94 10.56 -8.46 -6.48
CA ILE A 94 11.85 -7.82 -6.80
C ILE A 94 11.81 -6.32 -6.47
N GLY A 95 10.75 -5.62 -6.90
CA GLY A 95 10.55 -4.21 -6.58
C GLY A 95 10.48 -3.95 -5.06
N GLY A 96 9.85 -4.86 -4.31
CA GLY A 96 9.83 -4.84 -2.86
C GLY A 96 11.23 -4.89 -2.22
N ASN A 97 12.10 -5.77 -2.71
CA ASN A 97 13.49 -5.90 -2.26
C ASN A 97 14.30 -4.63 -2.57
N LEU A 98 14.19 -4.10 -3.78
CA LEU A 98 14.85 -2.86 -4.17
C LEU A 98 14.40 -1.69 -3.29
N ASN A 99 13.10 -1.59 -3.01
CA ASN A 99 12.57 -0.57 -2.12
C ASN A 99 13.05 -0.73 -0.66
N GLN A 100 13.33 -1.96 -0.20
CA GLN A 100 13.96 -2.16 1.12
C GLN A 100 15.38 -1.62 1.16
N ILE A 101 16.17 -1.84 0.11
CA ILE A 101 17.54 -1.30 -0.02
C ILE A 101 17.48 0.24 -0.02
N ALA A 102 16.62 0.83 -0.85
CA ALA A 102 16.46 2.29 -0.91
C ALA A 102 16.04 2.88 0.45
N ARG A 103 15.06 2.28 1.12
CA ARG A 103 14.63 2.73 2.46
C ARG A 103 15.71 2.56 3.53
N TRP A 104 16.55 1.55 3.43
CA TRP A 104 17.68 1.38 4.34
C TRP A 104 18.74 2.46 4.11
N LEU A 105 19.12 2.69 2.86
CA LEU A 105 20.08 3.75 2.47
C LEU A 105 19.61 5.14 2.89
N ASN A 106 18.35 5.49 2.58
CA ASN A 106 17.79 6.78 2.94
C ASN A 106 17.75 6.99 4.45
N ARG A 107 17.43 5.95 5.24
CA ARG A 107 17.47 6.04 6.70
C ARG A 107 18.88 6.22 7.23
N ALA A 108 19.87 5.55 6.64
CA ALA A 108 21.26 5.71 7.03
C ALA A 108 21.81 7.10 6.71
N MET A 109 21.48 7.65 5.53
CA MET A 109 21.81 9.03 5.15
C MET A 109 21.17 10.04 6.10
N LEU A 110 19.89 9.88 6.43
CA LEU A 110 19.20 10.77 7.37
C LEU A 110 19.82 10.73 8.77
N ALA A 111 20.35 9.57 9.18
CA ALA A 111 21.07 9.40 10.44
C ALA A 111 22.54 9.87 10.37
N GLY A 112 22.98 10.47 9.26
CA GLY A 112 24.35 10.97 9.09
C GLY A 112 25.42 9.88 8.99
N ARG A 113 25.05 8.62 8.72
CA ARG A 113 26.01 7.52 8.59
C ARG A 113 26.71 7.59 7.24
N THR A 114 28.04 7.57 7.28
CA THR A 114 28.91 7.60 6.10
C THR A 114 29.63 6.27 5.86
N ASP A 115 29.58 5.34 6.82
CA ASP A 115 30.23 4.03 6.83
C ASP A 115 29.35 2.93 6.21
N LEU A 116 28.63 3.26 5.14
CA LEU A 116 27.80 2.28 4.44
C LEU A 116 28.67 1.27 3.69
N ASP A 117 28.44 -0.02 3.96
CA ASP A 117 29.07 -1.11 3.21
C ASP A 117 28.54 -1.16 1.77
N SER A 118 29.20 -0.39 0.91
CA SER A 118 28.90 -0.25 -0.51
C SER A 118 29.04 -1.57 -1.26
N LEU A 119 29.95 -2.46 -0.84
CA LEU A 119 30.13 -3.78 -1.44
C LEU A 119 28.92 -4.67 -1.15
N THR A 120 28.38 -4.64 0.07
CA THR A 120 27.15 -5.36 0.40
C THR A 120 25.95 -4.83 -0.39
N VAL A 121 25.83 -3.52 -0.57
CA VAL A 121 24.78 -2.92 -1.39
C VAL A 121 24.90 -3.35 -2.85
N ALA A 122 26.09 -3.23 -3.44
CA ALA A 122 26.37 -3.64 -4.82
C ALA A 122 26.07 -5.12 -5.03
N ARG A 123 26.46 -5.99 -4.09
CA ARG A 123 26.14 -7.43 -4.14
C ARG A 123 24.63 -7.68 -4.18
N ARG A 124 23.85 -6.97 -3.35
CA ARG A 124 22.38 -7.11 -3.33
C ARG A 124 21.74 -6.63 -4.64
N LEU A 125 22.25 -5.56 -5.23
CA LEU A 125 21.79 -5.07 -6.52
C LEU A 125 22.08 -6.06 -7.65
N LEU A 126 23.27 -6.67 -7.66
CA LEU A 126 23.62 -7.73 -8.62
C LEU A 126 22.71 -8.95 -8.49
N VAL A 127 22.32 -9.34 -7.27
CA VAL A 127 21.35 -10.43 -7.06
C VAL A 127 20.00 -10.08 -7.68
N ILE A 128 19.52 -8.85 -7.47
CA ILE A 128 18.26 -8.35 -8.05
C ILE A 128 18.33 -8.36 -9.59
N GLU A 129 19.43 -7.89 -10.17
CA GLU A 129 19.65 -7.90 -11.62
C GLU A 129 19.57 -9.32 -12.19
N ARG A 130 20.24 -10.29 -11.56
CA ARG A 130 20.21 -11.70 -11.97
C ARG A 130 18.82 -12.32 -11.87
N GLN A 131 18.08 -12.03 -10.80
CA GLN A 131 16.70 -12.49 -10.63
C GLN A 131 15.79 -11.91 -11.71
N LEU A 132 15.97 -10.63 -12.07
CA LEU A 132 15.20 -10.01 -13.14
C LEU A 132 15.53 -10.62 -14.51
N ALA A 133 16.82 -10.87 -14.78
CA ALA A 133 17.25 -11.53 -16.01
C ALA A 133 16.66 -12.94 -16.15
N GLN A 134 16.61 -13.71 -15.06
CA GLN A 134 15.98 -15.04 -15.02
C GLN A 134 14.48 -14.96 -15.32
N LEU A 135 13.76 -14.04 -14.66
CA LEU A 135 12.33 -13.85 -14.93
C LEU A 135 12.04 -13.43 -16.37
N LEU A 136 12.89 -12.59 -16.97
CA LEU A 136 12.75 -12.19 -18.37
C LEU A 136 12.96 -13.37 -19.32
N GLU A 137 13.93 -14.24 -19.02
CA GLU A 137 14.20 -15.43 -19.81
C GLU A 137 13.07 -16.46 -19.69
N GLU A 138 12.54 -16.67 -18.50
CA GLU A 138 11.36 -17.53 -18.26
C GLU A 138 10.13 -16.99 -19.00
N ALA A 139 9.87 -15.69 -18.91
CA ALA A 139 8.74 -15.05 -19.59
C ALA A 139 8.83 -15.07 -21.12
N ARG A 140 10.03 -15.19 -21.70
CA ARG A 140 10.23 -15.32 -23.16
C ARG A 140 10.01 -16.74 -23.68
N ARG A 141 10.08 -17.75 -22.81
CA ARG A 141 9.91 -19.16 -23.17
C ARG A 141 8.45 -19.61 -23.11
N CYS A 142 7.57 -18.79 -22.54
CA CYS A 142 6.12 -18.98 -22.48
C CYS A 142 5.43 -18.21 -23.61
#